data_AF-A0A7Y0A5Y1-F1
#
_entry.id   AF-A0A7Y0A5Y1-F1
#
_cell.length_a   1.000
_cell.length_b   1.000
_cell.length_c   1.000
_cell.angle_alpha   90.00
_cell.angle_beta   90.00
_cell.angle_gamma   90.00
#
_symmetry.space_group_name_H-M   'P 1'
#
loop_
_entity.id
_entity.type
_entity.pdbx_description
1 polymer ?
#
loop_
_entity_poly.entity_id
_entity_poly.type
_entity_poly.pdbx_seq_one_letter_code
_entity_poly.pdbx_strand_id
1 'polypeptide(L)'
;MSLQQTIENIWDNRELLQNEDSQKAIREVIALVDKGELRTAEPTENGWQVNEWVKKAVVMYFPIQKMETIEVGPFEFHDKMPLKRNYAEKGVRVVPHAVAREGAYIAPGVIMMPSYVNIGAYVDSGTMVDTWATVGSCAQIGKNVHLSGGVGIGGVLEPLQAAPVIIEDDCFIGSRCIVVEGVHVEKEAVLGANVVLTASTKIIDVTGPEPIEIKGRVPARSVVIPGSYTKQYPAGEYQVPCALIIGQRKESTDKKTSLNDALRDNNVAV
;
A
#
# COMPACT_ATOMS: atom_id res chain seq x y z
N MET A 1 -11.35 19.20 23.97
CA MET A 1 -10.09 18.61 23.46
C MET A 1 -10.28 18.30 22.00
N SER A 2 -9.22 18.38 21.18
CA SER A 2 -9.31 17.92 19.79
C SER A 2 -9.46 16.38 19.76
N LEU A 3 -9.94 15.83 18.64
CA LEU A 3 -10.06 14.38 18.46
C LEU A 3 -8.69 13.69 18.63
N GLN A 4 -7.62 14.30 18.11
CA GLN A 4 -6.25 13.82 18.29
C GLN A 4 -5.86 13.72 19.79
N GLN A 5 -6.05 14.80 20.56
CA GLN A 5 -5.72 14.81 22.00
C GLN A 5 -6.50 13.73 22.75
N THR A 6 -7.77 13.52 22.41
CA THR A 6 -8.59 12.47 23.01
C THR A 6 -8.01 11.08 22.72
N ILE A 7 -7.61 10.79 21.48
CA ILE A 7 -7.01 9.51 21.10
C ILE A 7 -5.67 9.29 21.78
N GLU A 8 -4.83 10.31 21.87
CA GLU A 8 -3.55 10.24 22.57
C GLU A 8 -3.75 9.95 24.07
N ASN A 9 -4.72 10.61 24.71
CA ASN A 9 -5.07 10.33 26.10
C ASN A 9 -5.56 8.89 26.32
N ILE A 10 -6.39 8.35 25.42
CA ILE A 10 -6.86 6.95 25.50
C ILE A 10 -5.70 5.98 25.28
N TRP A 11 -4.77 6.32 24.38
CA TRP A 11 -3.59 5.51 24.13
C TRP A 11 -2.69 5.38 25.37
N ASP A 12 -2.46 6.49 26.05
CA ASP A 12 -1.61 6.57 27.24
C ASP A 12 -2.28 5.94 28.48
N ASN A 13 -3.61 5.92 28.53
CA ASN A 13 -4.38 5.20 29.54
C ASN A 13 -5.38 4.20 28.95
N ARG A 14 -4.92 2.96 28.75
CA ARG A 14 -5.72 1.87 28.16
C ARG A 14 -6.96 1.47 28.95
N GLU A 15 -7.08 1.81 30.23
CA GLU A 15 -8.30 1.56 31.01
C GLU A 15 -9.49 2.33 30.42
N LEU A 16 -9.23 3.47 29.77
CA LEU A 16 -10.25 4.28 29.12
C LEU A 16 -10.95 3.55 27.96
N LEU A 17 -10.41 2.43 27.45
CA LEU A 17 -11.08 1.62 26.41
C LEU A 17 -12.40 0.99 26.88
N GLN A 18 -12.63 0.88 28.19
CA GLN A 18 -13.90 0.39 28.74
C GLN A 18 -15.01 1.45 28.68
N ASN A 19 -14.65 2.73 28.52
CA ASN A 19 -15.62 3.82 28.49
C ASN A 19 -16.27 3.95 27.12
N GLU A 20 -17.60 4.07 27.08
CA GLU A 20 -18.35 4.20 25.84
C GLU A 20 -17.92 5.43 25.01
N ASP A 21 -17.64 6.55 25.66
CA ASP A 21 -17.25 7.78 24.95
C ASP A 21 -15.86 7.66 24.31
N SER A 22 -14.92 6.93 24.95
CA SER A 22 -13.63 6.60 24.33
C SER A 22 -13.82 5.71 23.10
N GLN A 23 -14.70 4.71 23.19
CA GLN A 23 -15.00 3.83 22.07
C GLN A 23 -15.67 4.59 20.92
N LYS A 24 -16.57 5.55 21.22
CA LYS A 24 -17.16 6.45 20.22
C LYS A 24 -16.09 7.29 19.52
N ALA A 25 -15.16 7.89 20.26
CA ALA A 25 -14.07 8.67 19.67
C ALA A 25 -13.16 7.83 18.76
N ILE A 26 -12.83 6.59 19.15
CA ILE A 26 -12.06 5.66 18.30
C ILE A 26 -12.86 5.33 17.03
N ARG A 27 -14.15 4.98 17.17
CA ARG A 27 -15.03 4.68 16.03
C ARG A 27 -15.19 5.86 15.08
N GLU A 28 -15.23 7.09 15.61
CA GLU A 28 -15.25 8.32 14.82
C GLU A 28 -14.00 8.44 13.94
N VAL A 29 -12.81 8.20 14.49
CA VAL A 29 -11.57 8.19 13.69
C VAL A 29 -11.64 7.13 12.58
N ILE A 30 -12.09 5.91 12.88
CA ILE A 30 -12.21 4.86 11.85
C ILE A 30 -13.21 5.25 10.77
N ALA A 31 -14.31 5.91 11.12
CA ALA A 31 -15.28 6.42 10.15
C ALA A 31 -14.69 7.52 9.26
N LEU A 32 -13.88 8.43 9.82
CA LEU A 32 -13.17 9.46 9.05
C LEU A 32 -12.10 8.84 8.12
N VAL A 33 -11.40 7.80 8.57
CA VAL A 33 -10.47 7.03 7.74
C VAL A 33 -11.22 6.27 6.64
N ASP A 34 -12.37 5.67 6.92
CA ASP A 34 -13.19 4.97 5.92
C ASP A 34 -13.69 5.90 4.80
N LYS A 35 -13.92 7.17 5.14
CA LYS A 35 -14.32 8.25 4.22
C LYS A 35 -13.16 8.94 3.51
N GLY A 36 -11.91 8.68 3.94
CA GLY A 36 -10.72 9.34 3.40
C GLY A 36 -10.54 10.79 3.88
N GLU A 37 -11.29 11.22 4.90
CA GLU A 37 -11.13 12.52 5.57
C GLU A 37 -9.92 12.54 6.50
N LEU A 38 -9.54 11.37 7.02
CA LEU A 38 -8.26 11.12 7.68
C LEU A 38 -7.52 9.99 6.97
N ARG A 39 -6.19 10.00 7.10
CA ARG A 39 -5.32 8.95 6.56
C ARG A 39 -4.12 8.72 7.47
N THR A 40 -3.58 7.50 7.45
CA THR A 40 -2.48 7.09 8.35
C THR A 40 -1.12 7.67 7.97
N ALA A 41 -0.96 8.13 6.73
CA ALA A 41 0.16 8.93 6.27
C ALA A 41 -0.30 9.79 5.08
N GLU A 42 0.24 11.00 4.93
CA GLU A 42 -0.15 11.94 3.87
C GLU A 42 1.04 12.73 3.30
N PRO A 43 0.98 13.16 2.04
CA PRO A 43 1.98 14.06 1.49
C PRO A 43 1.82 15.47 2.07
N THR A 44 2.94 16.07 2.46
CA THR A 44 3.06 17.47 2.90
C THR A 44 4.07 18.21 2.02
N GLU A 45 4.23 19.52 2.20
CA GLU A 45 5.27 20.31 1.53
C GLU A 45 6.70 19.77 1.80
N ASN A 46 6.90 19.09 2.93
CA ASN A 46 8.18 18.54 3.36
C ASN A 46 8.32 17.03 3.08
N GLY A 47 7.43 16.47 2.26
CA GLY A 47 7.35 15.03 1.98
C GLY A 47 6.27 14.32 2.81
N TRP A 48 6.32 13.00 2.85
CA TRP A 48 5.29 12.20 3.52
C TRP A 48 5.41 12.27 5.04
N GLN A 49 4.29 12.59 5.69
CA GLN A 49 4.14 12.58 7.14
C GLN A 49 3.31 11.37 7.58
N VAL A 50 3.73 10.70 8.66
CA VAL A 50 2.95 9.65 9.30
C VAL A 50 2.06 10.24 10.39
N ASN A 51 0.77 9.94 10.33
CA ASN A 51 -0.21 10.35 11.34
C ASN A 51 -0.31 9.28 12.42
N GLU A 52 0.66 9.27 13.34
CA GLU A 52 0.76 8.25 14.40
C GLU A 52 -0.51 8.14 15.23
N TRP A 53 -1.16 9.25 15.55
CA TRP A 53 -2.39 9.25 16.34
C TRP A 53 -3.55 8.54 15.61
N VAL A 54 -3.62 8.61 14.28
CA VAL A 54 -4.59 7.85 13.50
C VAL A 54 -4.28 6.36 13.57
N LYS A 55 -3.00 5.96 13.48
CA LYS A 55 -2.60 4.56 13.67
C LYS A 55 -2.90 4.05 15.09
N LYS A 56 -2.71 4.89 16.12
CA LYS A 56 -3.11 4.58 17.51
C LYS A 56 -4.60 4.24 17.58
N ALA A 57 -5.46 5.04 16.93
CA ALA A 57 -6.89 4.75 16.85
C ALA A 57 -7.19 3.43 16.13
N VAL A 58 -6.52 3.14 15.01
CA VAL A 58 -6.66 1.86 14.28
C VAL A 58 -6.27 0.68 15.18
N VAL A 59 -5.13 0.75 15.88
CA VAL A 59 -4.71 -0.29 16.84
C VAL A 59 -5.72 -0.46 17.99
N MET A 60 -6.25 0.65 18.53
CA MET A 60 -7.24 0.63 19.60
C MET A 60 -8.64 0.20 19.15
N TYR A 61 -8.93 0.22 17.85
CA TYR A 61 -10.19 -0.27 17.29
C TYR A 61 -10.35 -1.79 17.48
N PHE A 62 -9.26 -2.55 17.35
CA PHE A 62 -9.28 -4.01 17.47
C PHE A 62 -9.76 -4.53 18.83
N PRO A 63 -9.27 -4.07 19.99
CA PRO A 63 -9.72 -4.57 21.29
C PRO A 63 -11.14 -4.17 21.67
N ILE A 64 -11.70 -3.11 21.05
CA ILE A 64 -13.08 -2.66 21.32
C ILE A 64 -14.13 -3.32 20.40
N GLN A 65 -13.70 -4.18 19.46
CA GLN A 65 -14.60 -5.02 18.69
C GLN A 65 -14.80 -6.40 19.34
N LYS A 66 -15.95 -7.02 19.04
CA LYS A 66 -16.30 -8.37 19.49
C LYS A 66 -16.13 -9.35 18.34
N MET A 67 -15.68 -10.56 18.66
CA MET A 67 -15.62 -11.65 17.69
C MET A 67 -17.03 -12.09 17.32
N GLU A 68 -17.29 -12.21 16.02
CA GLU A 68 -18.57 -12.62 15.48
C GLU A 68 -18.35 -13.74 14.45
N THR A 69 -19.31 -14.65 14.36
CA THR A 69 -19.35 -15.67 13.30
C THR A 69 -20.16 -15.12 12.14
N ILE A 70 -19.59 -15.21 10.93
CA ILE A 70 -20.19 -14.73 9.69
C ILE A 70 -20.30 -15.92 8.74
N GLU A 71 -21.50 -16.20 8.23
CA GLU A 71 -21.74 -17.32 7.31
C GLU A 71 -22.10 -16.81 5.91
N VAL A 72 -21.52 -17.41 4.87
CA VAL A 72 -21.82 -17.13 3.46
C VAL A 72 -21.99 -18.44 2.72
N GLY A 73 -23.22 -18.92 2.56
CA GLY A 73 -23.49 -20.22 1.97
C GLY A 73 -22.80 -21.34 2.77
N PRO A 74 -21.92 -22.17 2.18
CA PRO A 74 -21.21 -23.23 2.91
C PRO A 74 -19.98 -22.74 3.69
N PHE A 75 -19.65 -21.44 3.63
CA PHE A 75 -18.46 -20.88 4.28
C PHE A 75 -18.80 -20.28 5.65
N GLU A 76 -17.97 -20.57 6.65
CA GLU A 76 -17.98 -19.95 7.97
C GLU A 76 -16.71 -19.12 8.16
N PHE A 77 -16.86 -17.91 8.68
CA PHE A 77 -15.76 -17.03 9.08
C PHE A 77 -15.93 -16.62 10.55
N HIS A 78 -14.83 -16.38 11.25
CA HIS A 78 -14.83 -15.89 12.62
C HIS A 78 -13.85 -14.72 12.75
N ASP A 79 -14.37 -13.50 12.67
CA ASP A 79 -13.59 -12.25 12.74
C ASP A 79 -14.38 -11.20 13.53
N LYS A 80 -13.69 -10.14 13.95
CA LYS A 80 -14.25 -8.98 14.67
C LYS A 80 -14.23 -7.70 13.84
N MET A 81 -13.67 -7.74 12.64
CA MET A 81 -13.52 -6.58 11.77
C MET A 81 -14.66 -6.52 10.75
N PRO A 82 -15.54 -5.50 10.82
CA PRO A 82 -16.58 -5.33 9.81
C PRO A 82 -15.99 -5.14 8.41
N LEU A 83 -16.74 -5.56 7.40
CA LEU A 83 -16.42 -5.30 5.99
C LEU A 83 -16.96 -3.94 5.56
N LYS A 84 -16.26 -3.28 4.65
CA LYS A 84 -16.70 -2.01 4.05
C LYS A 84 -17.96 -2.24 3.19
N ARG A 85 -18.89 -1.28 3.24
CA ARG A 85 -20.23 -1.35 2.62
C ARG A 85 -20.52 -0.15 1.71
N ASN A 86 -21.67 -0.18 1.05
CA ASN A 86 -22.24 0.91 0.24
C ASN A 86 -21.34 1.36 -0.93
N TYR A 87 -20.77 0.40 -1.67
CA TYR A 87 -19.87 0.70 -2.79
C TYR A 87 -20.54 1.47 -3.93
N ALA A 88 -21.84 1.24 -4.19
CA ALA A 88 -22.58 1.93 -5.24
C ALA A 88 -22.68 3.44 -4.98
N GLU A 89 -23.03 3.84 -3.75
CA GLU A 89 -23.05 5.24 -3.32
C GLU A 89 -21.66 5.90 -3.38
N LYS A 90 -20.61 5.11 -3.12
CA LYS A 90 -19.21 5.55 -3.18
C LYS A 90 -18.62 5.57 -4.59
N GLY A 91 -19.35 5.11 -5.62
CA GLY A 91 -18.86 5.04 -6.99
C GLY A 91 -17.69 4.06 -7.19
N VAL A 92 -17.59 3.01 -6.39
CA VAL A 92 -16.53 2.00 -6.45
C VAL A 92 -17.04 0.73 -7.13
N ARG A 93 -16.30 0.22 -8.12
CA ARG A 93 -16.62 -1.05 -8.78
C ARG A 93 -15.95 -2.20 -8.02
N VAL A 94 -16.75 -3.08 -7.43
CA VAL A 94 -16.28 -4.26 -6.70
C VAL A 94 -16.69 -5.52 -7.46
N VAL A 95 -15.72 -6.21 -8.05
CA VAL A 95 -15.93 -7.47 -8.76
C VAL A 95 -15.93 -8.62 -7.75
N PRO A 96 -16.95 -9.50 -7.74
CA PRO A 96 -17.00 -10.63 -6.82
C PRO A 96 -15.78 -11.54 -7.01
N HIS A 97 -15.01 -11.88 -5.97
CA HIS A 97 -15.27 -11.72 -4.53
C HIS A 97 -14.28 -10.76 -3.85
N ALA A 98 -14.06 -9.57 -4.40
CA ALA A 98 -13.19 -8.57 -3.77
C ALA A 98 -13.72 -8.11 -2.40
N VAL A 99 -12.81 -7.91 -1.45
CA VAL A 99 -13.12 -7.61 -0.05
C VAL A 99 -12.31 -6.41 0.44
N ALA A 100 -12.96 -5.50 1.15
CA ALA A 100 -12.30 -4.47 1.93
C ALA A 100 -12.81 -4.47 3.38
N ARG A 101 -11.94 -4.21 4.35
CA ARG A 101 -12.34 -3.95 5.73
C ARG A 101 -12.88 -2.53 5.89
N GLU A 102 -13.81 -2.35 6.82
CA GLU A 102 -14.20 -1.03 7.30
C GLU A 102 -12.95 -0.27 7.81
N GLY A 103 -12.89 1.03 7.53
CA GLY A 103 -11.74 1.86 7.84
C GLY A 103 -10.66 1.80 6.75
N ALA A 104 -10.96 1.27 5.57
CA ALA A 104 -10.16 1.47 4.37
C ALA A 104 -10.85 2.50 3.47
N TYR A 105 -10.13 3.55 3.05
CA TYR A 105 -10.65 4.49 2.06
C TYR A 105 -10.45 3.93 0.65
N ILE A 106 -11.51 4.02 -0.14
CA ILE A 106 -11.50 3.62 -1.55
C ILE A 106 -12.24 4.70 -2.32
N ALA A 107 -11.50 5.45 -3.12
CA ALA A 107 -12.00 6.61 -3.84
C ALA A 107 -12.97 6.23 -4.97
N PRO A 108 -13.86 7.16 -5.38
CA PRO A 108 -14.70 6.97 -6.55
C PRO A 108 -13.89 6.63 -7.81
N GLY A 109 -14.42 5.72 -8.63
CA GLY A 109 -13.79 5.27 -9.88
C GLY A 109 -12.77 4.14 -9.72
N VAL A 110 -12.40 3.77 -8.48
CA VAL A 110 -11.54 2.59 -8.22
C VAL A 110 -12.25 1.31 -8.67
N ILE A 111 -11.47 0.40 -9.27
CA ILE A 111 -11.91 -0.94 -9.64
C ILE A 111 -11.18 -1.96 -8.77
N MET A 112 -11.93 -2.73 -8.02
CA MET A 112 -11.45 -3.88 -7.28
C MET A 112 -11.83 -5.15 -8.02
N MET A 113 -10.87 -5.78 -8.69
CA MET A 113 -10.95 -7.19 -9.08
C MET A 113 -10.89 -8.07 -7.81
N PRO A 114 -11.11 -9.40 -7.86
CA PRO A 114 -11.06 -10.26 -6.67
C PRO A 114 -9.75 -10.08 -5.88
N SER A 115 -9.76 -9.25 -4.85
CA SER A 115 -8.59 -8.70 -4.16
C SER A 115 -8.93 -8.34 -2.72
N TYR A 116 -7.93 -7.95 -1.93
CA TYR A 116 -8.12 -7.59 -0.52
C TYR A 116 -7.55 -6.20 -0.19
N VAL A 117 -8.34 -5.35 0.47
CA VAL A 117 -7.91 -4.04 0.99
C VAL A 117 -8.13 -3.99 2.50
N ASN A 118 -7.05 -3.81 3.26
CA ASN A 118 -7.07 -3.87 4.72
C ASN A 118 -7.34 -2.50 5.37
N ILE A 119 -7.70 -2.50 6.66
CA ILE A 119 -7.99 -1.30 7.44
C ILE A 119 -6.82 -0.30 7.45
N GLY A 120 -7.13 0.99 7.41
CA GLY A 120 -6.19 2.10 7.35
C GLY A 120 -5.63 2.38 5.95
N ALA A 121 -5.85 1.48 4.98
CA ALA A 121 -5.40 1.70 3.61
C ALA A 121 -6.14 2.88 2.97
N TYR A 122 -5.45 3.59 2.09
CA TYR A 122 -5.99 4.67 1.28
C TYR A 122 -5.76 4.34 -0.19
N VAL A 123 -6.82 4.12 -0.95
CA VAL A 123 -6.75 3.84 -2.40
C VAL A 123 -7.42 4.98 -3.16
N ASP A 124 -6.61 5.82 -3.80
CA ASP A 124 -7.08 7.02 -4.50
C ASP A 124 -7.65 6.70 -5.90
N SER A 125 -8.32 7.70 -6.47
CA SER A 125 -9.16 7.62 -7.67
C SER A 125 -8.43 7.12 -8.92
N GLY A 126 -9.18 6.45 -9.80
CA GLY A 126 -8.66 5.89 -11.05
C GLY A 126 -7.77 4.64 -10.89
N THR A 127 -7.51 4.20 -9.65
CA THR A 127 -6.67 3.04 -9.38
C THR A 127 -7.37 1.72 -9.69
N MET A 128 -6.60 0.78 -10.24
CA MET A 128 -7.01 -0.60 -10.47
C MET A 128 -6.29 -1.53 -9.48
N VAL A 129 -7.07 -2.24 -8.67
CA VAL A 129 -6.60 -3.31 -7.79
C VAL A 129 -6.98 -4.63 -8.44
N ASP A 130 -6.03 -5.22 -9.17
CA ASP A 130 -6.28 -6.36 -10.04
C ASP A 130 -6.35 -7.68 -9.26
N THR A 131 -6.65 -8.76 -9.98
CA THR A 131 -7.03 -10.06 -9.41
C THR A 131 -5.92 -10.61 -8.51
N TRP A 132 -6.27 -10.96 -7.29
CA TRP A 132 -5.41 -11.44 -6.21
C TRP A 132 -4.36 -10.45 -5.73
N ALA A 133 -4.50 -9.15 -6.06
CA ALA A 133 -3.72 -8.13 -5.42
C ALA A 133 -4.14 -7.95 -3.94
N THR A 134 -3.21 -7.48 -3.12
CA THR A 134 -3.44 -7.16 -1.71
C THR A 134 -2.93 -5.76 -1.42
N VAL A 135 -3.77 -4.94 -0.79
CA VAL A 135 -3.41 -3.63 -0.22
C VAL A 135 -3.44 -3.75 1.30
N GLY A 136 -2.26 -3.85 1.89
CA GLY A 136 -2.06 -4.05 3.32
C GLY A 136 -2.51 -2.87 4.18
N SER A 137 -2.54 -3.09 5.50
CA SER A 137 -3.03 -2.07 6.45
C SER A 137 -2.18 -0.81 6.39
N CYS A 138 -2.84 0.35 6.47
CA CYS A 138 -2.20 1.67 6.37
C CYS A 138 -1.52 1.99 5.02
N ALA A 139 -1.50 1.10 4.03
CA ALA A 139 -0.85 1.36 2.75
C ALA A 139 -1.49 2.55 2.01
N GLN A 140 -0.67 3.36 1.33
CA GLN A 140 -1.11 4.56 0.63
C GLN A 140 -0.91 4.37 -0.86
N ILE A 141 -2.01 4.24 -1.61
CA ILE A 141 -2.02 4.06 -3.06
C ILE A 141 -2.57 5.33 -3.69
N GLY A 142 -1.75 5.95 -4.54
CA GLY A 142 -2.05 7.19 -5.26
C GLY A 142 -3.09 7.02 -6.35
N LYS A 143 -3.27 8.08 -7.14
CA LYS A 143 -4.22 8.14 -8.25
C LYS A 143 -3.70 7.37 -9.46
N ASN A 144 -4.63 6.80 -10.23
CA ASN A 144 -4.33 6.10 -11.49
C ASN A 144 -3.25 5.01 -11.36
N VAL A 145 -3.08 4.44 -10.17
CA VAL A 145 -2.13 3.35 -9.97
C VAL A 145 -2.70 2.08 -10.57
N HIS A 146 -1.85 1.28 -11.21
CA HIS A 146 -2.22 -0.06 -11.64
C HIS A 146 -1.48 -1.10 -10.79
N LEU A 147 -2.19 -1.74 -9.86
CA LEU A 147 -1.69 -2.90 -9.13
C LEU A 147 -2.10 -4.15 -9.90
N SER A 148 -1.18 -4.71 -10.68
CA SER A 148 -1.46 -5.87 -11.55
C SER A 148 -1.77 -7.15 -10.74
N GLY A 149 -2.16 -8.21 -11.45
CA GLY A 149 -2.54 -9.48 -10.82
C GLY A 149 -1.50 -10.03 -9.84
N GLY A 150 -1.96 -10.36 -8.63
CA GLY A 150 -1.14 -10.95 -7.57
C GLY A 150 -0.10 -10.02 -6.95
N VAL A 151 -0.22 -8.69 -7.13
CA VAL A 151 0.65 -7.72 -6.45
C VAL A 151 0.38 -7.70 -4.95
N GLY A 152 1.43 -7.81 -4.14
CA GLY A 152 1.34 -7.70 -2.68
C GLY A 152 1.91 -6.38 -2.18
N ILE A 153 1.04 -5.49 -1.70
CA ILE A 153 1.43 -4.29 -0.97
C ILE A 153 1.35 -4.57 0.53
N GLY A 154 2.50 -4.49 1.22
CA GLY A 154 2.63 -4.80 2.64
C GLY A 154 1.90 -3.81 3.54
N GLY A 155 1.31 -4.34 4.61
CA GLY A 155 0.73 -3.52 5.68
C GLY A 155 1.76 -3.13 6.72
N VAL A 156 1.66 -1.91 7.25
CA VAL A 156 2.52 -1.43 8.35
C VAL A 156 1.66 -0.67 9.35
N LEU A 157 1.10 -1.42 10.31
CA LEU A 157 0.34 -0.84 11.42
C LEU A 157 1.25 -0.49 12.59
N GLU A 158 2.15 -1.41 12.95
CA GLU A 158 3.16 -1.22 13.97
C GLU A 158 4.56 -1.49 13.38
N PRO A 159 5.60 -0.76 13.82
CA PRO A 159 5.56 0.28 14.85
C PRO A 159 4.91 1.58 14.35
N LEU A 160 4.36 2.39 15.26
CA LEU A 160 3.49 3.54 14.90
C LEU A 160 4.18 4.59 14.02
N GLN A 161 5.44 4.87 14.31
CA GLN A 161 6.28 5.82 13.59
C GLN A 161 6.72 5.33 12.21
N ALA A 162 6.63 4.02 11.93
CA ALA A 162 7.05 3.50 10.63
C ALA A 162 6.12 4.00 9.53
N ALA A 163 6.71 4.46 8.43
CA ALA A 163 5.96 4.79 7.24
C ALA A 163 5.25 3.53 6.70
N PRO A 164 3.98 3.63 6.28
CA PRO A 164 3.38 2.58 5.49
C PRO A 164 4.04 2.47 4.12
N VAL A 165 3.73 1.38 3.40
CA VAL A 165 4.08 1.32 1.98
C VAL A 165 3.32 2.40 1.24
N ILE A 166 4.05 3.18 0.44
CA ILE A 166 3.52 4.30 -0.34
C ILE A 166 3.79 4.00 -1.82
N ILE A 167 2.74 3.98 -2.61
CA ILE A 167 2.78 3.93 -4.07
C ILE A 167 2.15 5.23 -4.56
N GLU A 168 2.95 6.13 -5.12
CA GLU A 168 2.47 7.43 -5.57
C GLU A 168 1.71 7.37 -6.90
N ASP A 169 1.16 8.52 -7.29
CA ASP A 169 0.32 8.69 -8.47
C ASP A 169 0.97 8.16 -9.75
N ASP A 170 0.12 7.65 -10.66
CA ASP A 170 0.46 7.19 -12.00
C ASP A 170 1.50 6.03 -12.04
N CYS A 171 1.74 5.33 -10.93
CA CYS A 171 2.62 4.17 -10.88
C CYS A 171 2.00 2.93 -11.55
N PHE A 172 2.84 2.13 -12.21
CA PHE A 172 2.48 0.80 -12.69
C PHE A 172 3.25 -0.26 -11.91
N ILE A 173 2.54 -1.18 -11.26
CA ILE A 173 3.13 -2.27 -10.48
C ILE A 173 2.80 -3.59 -11.17
N GLY A 174 3.80 -4.20 -11.79
CA GLY A 174 3.67 -5.42 -12.58
C GLY A 174 3.25 -6.64 -11.78
N SER A 175 2.74 -7.66 -12.47
CA SER A 175 2.18 -8.85 -11.85
C SER A 175 3.18 -9.53 -10.92
N ARG A 176 2.69 -10.04 -9.79
CA ARG A 176 3.49 -10.73 -8.77
C ARG A 176 4.58 -9.89 -8.10
N CYS A 177 4.56 -8.57 -8.24
CA CYS A 177 5.43 -7.71 -7.43
C CYS A 177 5.04 -7.77 -5.96
N ILE A 178 6.03 -7.64 -5.08
CA ILE A 178 5.85 -7.56 -3.64
C ILE A 178 6.57 -6.30 -3.16
N VAL A 179 5.84 -5.35 -2.54
CA VAL A 179 6.40 -4.11 -2.00
C VAL A 179 5.98 -4.01 -0.54
N VAL A 180 6.93 -4.11 0.38
CA VAL A 180 6.65 -4.28 1.82
C VAL A 180 7.54 -3.37 2.68
N GLU A 181 7.36 -3.41 4.00
CA GLU A 181 8.27 -2.79 4.98
C GLU A 181 8.45 -1.27 4.81
N GLY A 182 7.40 -0.56 4.38
CA GLY A 182 7.42 0.90 4.26
C GLY A 182 8.19 1.42 3.04
N VAL A 183 8.48 0.57 2.05
CA VAL A 183 9.07 1.00 0.78
C VAL A 183 8.19 2.08 0.13
N HIS A 184 8.84 3.12 -0.37
CA HIS A 184 8.21 4.25 -1.08
C HIS A 184 8.51 4.17 -2.57
N VAL A 185 7.49 3.99 -3.39
CA VAL A 185 7.58 4.06 -4.86
C VAL A 185 7.03 5.42 -5.30
N GLU A 186 7.91 6.27 -5.80
CA GLU A 186 7.55 7.62 -6.23
C GLU A 186 6.80 7.64 -7.56
N LYS A 187 6.14 8.78 -7.81
CA LYS A 187 5.20 8.97 -8.91
C LYS A 187 5.73 8.49 -10.26
N GLU A 188 4.82 7.95 -11.06
CA GLU A 188 5.04 7.50 -12.44
C GLU A 188 6.05 6.36 -12.61
N ALA A 189 6.56 5.77 -11.52
CA ALA A 189 7.49 4.64 -11.60
C ALA A 189 6.80 3.37 -12.13
N VAL A 190 7.59 2.50 -12.74
CA VAL A 190 7.15 1.25 -13.37
C VAL A 190 7.96 0.10 -12.80
N LEU A 191 7.30 -0.80 -12.08
CA LEU A 191 7.88 -2.07 -11.67
C LEU A 191 7.48 -3.15 -12.68
N GLY A 192 8.46 -3.77 -13.31
CA GLY A 192 8.28 -4.98 -14.10
C GLY A 192 7.77 -6.13 -13.23
N ALA A 193 7.23 -7.18 -13.86
CA ALA A 193 6.69 -8.32 -13.14
C ALA A 193 7.74 -8.95 -12.19
N ASN A 194 7.27 -9.46 -11.05
CA ASN A 194 8.08 -10.18 -10.06
C ASN A 194 9.19 -9.35 -9.39
N VAL A 195 9.09 -8.01 -9.39
CA VAL A 195 9.98 -7.16 -8.59
C VAL A 195 9.60 -7.27 -7.10
N VAL A 196 10.57 -7.58 -6.25
CA VAL A 196 10.39 -7.74 -4.80
C VAL A 196 11.20 -6.68 -4.05
N LEU A 197 10.51 -5.75 -3.40
CA LEU A 197 11.08 -4.64 -2.64
C LEU A 197 10.74 -4.77 -1.16
N THR A 198 11.76 -4.94 -0.34
CA THR A 198 11.72 -4.84 1.13
C THR A 198 12.58 -3.65 1.57
N ALA A 199 12.58 -3.31 2.86
CA ALA A 199 13.46 -2.26 3.38
C ALA A 199 14.96 -2.59 3.20
N SER A 200 15.28 -3.88 3.03
CA SER A 200 16.64 -4.38 2.85
C SER A 200 17.02 -4.71 1.40
N THR A 201 16.04 -4.76 0.48
CA THR A 201 16.31 -4.99 -0.94
C THR A 201 17.27 -3.94 -1.47
N LYS A 202 18.36 -4.39 -2.13
CA LYS A 202 19.20 -3.50 -2.93
C LYS A 202 18.47 -3.12 -4.20
N ILE A 203 18.27 -1.84 -4.41
CA ILE A 203 17.81 -1.26 -5.68
C ILE A 203 19.05 -0.63 -6.31
N ILE A 204 19.46 -1.10 -7.48
CA ILE A 204 20.70 -0.66 -8.13
C ILE A 204 20.33 0.07 -9.42
N ASP A 205 20.66 1.35 -9.50
CA ASP A 205 20.58 2.10 -10.74
C ASP A 205 21.78 1.78 -11.62
N VAL A 206 21.51 1.24 -12.80
CA VAL A 206 22.52 0.84 -13.80
C VAL A 206 22.41 1.66 -15.09
N THR A 207 21.72 2.82 -15.03
CA THR A 207 21.56 3.71 -16.19
C THR A 207 22.80 4.56 -16.48
N GLY A 208 23.63 4.79 -15.46
CA GLY A 208 24.86 5.56 -15.54
C GLY A 208 26.11 4.70 -15.80
N PRO A 209 27.29 5.34 -15.90
CA PRO A 209 28.56 4.63 -16.06
C PRO A 209 28.96 3.82 -14.82
N GLU A 210 28.43 4.17 -13.64
CA GLU A 210 28.69 3.50 -12.37
C GLU A 210 27.38 3.18 -11.65
N PRO A 211 27.27 2.03 -10.95
CA PRO A 211 26.06 1.64 -10.27
C PRO A 211 25.78 2.48 -9.02
N ILE A 212 24.53 2.90 -8.83
CA ILE A 212 24.10 3.63 -7.62
C ILE A 212 23.19 2.74 -6.79
N GLU A 213 23.59 2.42 -5.55
CA GLU A 213 22.77 1.63 -4.62
C GLU A 213 21.78 2.51 -3.85
N ILE A 214 20.50 2.13 -3.90
CA ILE A 214 19.37 2.75 -3.23
C ILE A 214 18.65 1.68 -2.39
N LYS A 215 18.01 2.09 -1.29
CA LYS A 215 17.19 1.21 -0.44
C LYS A 215 15.91 1.91 -0.01
N GLY A 216 14.83 1.16 0.11
CA GLY A 216 13.57 1.65 0.66
C GLY A 216 12.81 2.67 -0.19
N ARG A 217 13.40 3.16 -1.29
CA ARG A 217 12.79 4.18 -2.16
C ARG A 217 13.09 3.90 -3.64
N VAL A 218 12.07 3.94 -4.48
CA VAL A 218 12.19 3.92 -5.94
C VAL A 218 11.96 5.34 -6.45
N PRO A 219 12.95 5.97 -7.11
CA PRO A 219 12.81 7.32 -7.64
C PRO A 219 11.67 7.47 -8.65
N ALA A 220 11.16 8.69 -8.78
CA ALA A 220 10.08 8.99 -9.71
C ALA A 220 10.46 8.57 -11.14
N ARG A 221 9.48 8.03 -11.87
CA ARG A 221 9.61 7.61 -13.28
C ARG A 221 10.62 6.50 -13.54
N SER A 222 11.24 5.91 -12.52
CA SER A 222 12.15 4.77 -12.70
C SER A 222 11.44 3.58 -13.34
N VAL A 223 12.13 2.92 -14.27
CA VAL A 223 11.75 1.61 -14.82
C VAL A 223 12.60 0.55 -14.12
N VAL A 224 11.95 -0.31 -13.35
CA VAL A 224 12.60 -1.27 -12.46
C VAL A 224 12.29 -2.69 -12.90
N ILE A 225 13.30 -3.54 -12.97
CA ILE A 225 13.15 -4.97 -13.28
C ILE A 225 13.78 -5.84 -12.17
N PRO A 226 13.41 -7.13 -12.09
CA PRO A 226 14.14 -8.08 -11.25
C PRO A 226 15.58 -8.24 -11.77
N GLY A 227 16.53 -8.42 -10.86
CA GLY A 227 17.92 -8.70 -11.22
C GLY A 227 18.66 -9.44 -10.11
N SER A 228 19.96 -9.61 -10.34
CA SER A 228 20.88 -10.12 -9.32
C SER A 228 22.22 -9.41 -9.41
N TYR A 229 22.96 -9.45 -8.30
CA TYR A 229 24.36 -9.02 -8.26
C TYR A 229 25.23 -10.12 -7.67
N THR A 230 26.48 -10.19 -8.14
CA THR A 230 27.47 -11.12 -7.60
C THR A 230 27.89 -10.67 -6.21
N LYS A 231 27.85 -11.59 -5.25
CA LYS A 231 28.37 -11.38 -3.91
C LYS A 231 29.35 -12.49 -3.55
N GLN A 232 30.50 -12.11 -3.00
CA GLN A 232 31.49 -13.03 -2.46
C GLN A 232 31.03 -13.56 -1.10
N TYR A 233 31.08 -14.88 -0.95
CA TYR A 233 30.88 -15.60 0.31
C TYR A 233 32.11 -16.48 0.61
N PRO A 234 32.26 -16.99 1.84
CA PRO A 234 33.33 -17.95 2.16
C PRO A 234 33.33 -19.20 1.25
N ALA A 235 32.16 -19.57 0.72
CA ALA A 235 31.98 -20.73 -0.16
C ALA A 235 32.12 -20.40 -1.67
N GLY A 236 32.39 -19.14 -2.05
CA GLY A 236 32.50 -18.72 -3.45
C GLY A 236 31.60 -17.54 -3.82
N GLU A 237 31.47 -17.28 -5.12
CA GLU A 237 30.61 -16.23 -5.66
C GLU A 237 29.21 -16.75 -5.96
N TYR A 238 28.20 -16.00 -5.52
CA TYR A 238 26.80 -16.35 -5.75
C TYR A 238 26.01 -15.12 -6.18
N GLN A 239 24.94 -15.34 -6.96
CA GLN A 239 23.99 -14.32 -7.35
C GLN A 239 22.99 -14.07 -6.22
N VAL A 240 22.90 -12.82 -5.78
CA VAL A 240 21.93 -12.39 -4.77
C VAL A 240 20.87 -11.52 -5.43
N PRO A 241 19.57 -11.72 -5.15
CA PRO A 241 18.52 -10.91 -5.72
C PRO A 241 18.68 -9.41 -5.42
N CYS A 242 18.37 -8.60 -6.43
CA CYS A 242 18.22 -7.15 -6.32
C CYS A 242 17.12 -6.67 -7.27
N ALA A 243 16.77 -5.40 -7.16
CA ALA A 243 16.01 -4.70 -8.18
C ALA A 243 16.96 -3.82 -8.99
N LEU A 244 16.78 -3.76 -10.31
CA LEU A 244 17.61 -2.94 -11.19
C LEU A 244 16.76 -1.81 -11.77
N ILE A 245 17.19 -0.56 -11.58
CA ILE A 245 16.66 0.56 -12.35
C ILE A 245 17.44 0.60 -13.66
N ILE A 246 16.74 0.38 -14.77
CA ILE A 246 17.33 0.26 -16.11
C ILE A 246 17.07 1.47 -16.99
N GLY A 247 16.26 2.41 -16.51
CA GLY A 247 15.91 3.61 -17.24
C GLY A 247 14.89 4.44 -16.48
N GLN A 248 14.46 5.53 -17.12
CA GLN A 248 13.36 6.37 -16.68
C GLN A 248 12.35 6.54 -17.81
N ARG A 249 11.06 6.66 -17.49
CA ARG A 249 10.03 7.05 -18.47
C ARG A 249 10.34 8.44 -19.01
N LYS A 250 10.17 8.65 -20.31
CA LYS A 250 10.21 10.00 -20.92
C LYS A 250 8.88 10.71 -20.68
N GLU A 251 8.89 12.05 -20.66
CA GLU A 251 7.66 12.85 -20.51
C GLU A 251 6.73 12.70 -21.70
N SER A 252 7.30 12.44 -22.87
CA SER A 252 6.59 12.20 -24.12
C SER A 252 5.98 10.79 -24.20
N THR A 253 6.36 9.88 -23.30
CA THR A 253 5.80 8.52 -23.23
C THR A 253 4.43 8.64 -22.55
N ASP A 254 3.36 8.57 -23.35
CA ASP A 254 1.96 8.73 -22.94
C ASP A 254 1.66 8.13 -21.56
N LYS A 255 0.85 8.80 -20.74
CA LYS A 255 0.45 8.26 -19.42
C LYS A 255 -0.25 6.90 -19.54
N LYS A 256 -0.76 6.57 -20.73
CA LYS A 256 -1.37 5.28 -21.11
C LYS A 256 -0.42 4.25 -21.74
N THR A 257 0.87 4.56 -21.88
CA THR A 257 1.81 3.61 -22.52
C THR A 257 1.85 2.31 -21.72
N SER A 258 1.75 1.17 -22.40
CA SER A 258 1.73 -0.13 -21.74
C SER A 258 3.08 -0.42 -21.09
N LEU A 259 3.13 -1.18 -20.00
CA LEU A 259 4.38 -1.72 -19.41
C LEU A 259 5.34 -2.23 -20.50
N ASN A 260 4.76 -2.89 -21.51
CA ASN A 260 5.50 -3.49 -22.61
C ASN A 260 6.30 -2.46 -23.40
N ASP A 261 5.80 -1.24 -23.58
CA ASP A 261 6.50 -0.19 -24.32
C ASP A 261 7.64 0.39 -23.48
N ALA A 262 7.44 0.59 -22.17
CA ALA A 262 8.51 1.01 -21.26
C ALA A 262 9.63 -0.03 -21.15
N LEU A 263 9.30 -1.33 -21.16
CA LEU A 263 10.27 -2.42 -21.17
C LEU A 263 11.01 -2.50 -22.52
N ARG A 264 10.29 -2.39 -23.64
CA ARG A 264 10.87 -2.37 -25.00
C ARG A 264 11.82 -1.21 -25.21
N ASP A 265 11.45 0.00 -24.78
CA ASP A 265 12.29 1.20 -24.87
C ASP A 265 13.64 1.03 -24.14
N ASN A 266 13.70 0.14 -23.15
CA ASN A 266 14.90 -0.18 -22.38
C ASN A 266 15.51 -1.55 -22.76
N ASN A 267 15.22 -2.05 -23.98
CA ASN A 267 15.77 -3.29 -24.53
C ASN A 267 15.51 -4.55 -23.69
N VAL A 268 14.45 -4.58 -22.89
CA VAL A 268 14.02 -5.77 -22.16
C VAL A 268 13.06 -6.57 -23.03
N ALA A 269 13.31 -7.88 -23.17
CA ALA A 269 12.40 -8.77 -23.88
C ALA A 269 11.05 -8.86 -23.14
N VAL A 270 9.96 -8.70 -23.90
CA VAL A 270 8.57 -8.69 -23.41
C VAL A 270 7.80 -9.85 -24.02
#